data_AF-A0A5B0BVN0-F1
#
_entry.id   AF-A0A5B0BVN0-F1
#
_cell.length_a   1.000
_cell.length_b   1.000
_cell.length_c   1.000
_cell.angle_alpha   90.00
_cell.angle_beta   90.00
_cell.angle_gamma   90.00
#
_symmetry.space_group_name_H-M   'P 1'
#
loop_
_entity.id
_entity.type
_entity.pdbx_description
1 polymer ?
#
loop_
_entity_poly.entity_id
_entity_poly.type
_entity_poly.pdbx_seq_one_letter_code
_entity_poly.pdbx_strand_id
1 'polypeptide(L)'
;MGPVDEFKAVKVRVTECLHLASAHFGKAFPEIPVKFDLTGRVGGYYCYHKCDATGKVTQSFRFNRALVRENLSEYLDQICPHEVAHYIAGTEWGMWIQPHGVEWKSVMIEVFNLPPDRCHSMDTSSVAKRYFIYDCGCREHPLTKIKHNKILRGYGYRCSACSKPLSFKREEKPVNTNVNIISKLFVSTADAPLCDAHIRQISAMIIDHQVLALVADPLMKSDAKLQKLGRTLKVSDAAVARHPNPGTLPGGVTHAIIFGDRQVERQQRVAAAFELRGVIVRKVRAGMT
;
A
#
# COMPACT_ATOMS: atom_id res chain seq x y z
N MET A 1 16.34 -11.51 -16.15
CA MET A 1 16.12 -10.49 -15.09
C MET A 1 14.91 -10.94 -14.28
N GLY A 2 15.07 -11.11 -12.96
CA GLY A 2 13.94 -11.46 -12.09
C GLY A 2 12.94 -10.30 -11.95
N PRO A 3 11.73 -10.55 -11.43
CA PRO A 3 10.78 -9.47 -11.13
C PRO A 3 11.42 -8.48 -10.15
N VAL A 4 11.37 -7.19 -10.50
CA VAL A 4 11.83 -6.11 -9.63
C VAL A 4 10.85 -6.00 -8.47
N ASP A 5 11.34 -6.05 -7.23
CA ASP A 5 10.54 -5.68 -6.07
C ASP A 5 10.54 -4.15 -5.96
N GLU A 6 9.47 -3.52 -6.46
CA GLU A 6 9.37 -2.06 -6.59
C GLU A 6 9.43 -1.37 -5.21
N PHE A 7 8.89 -2.01 -4.18
CA PHE A 7 8.92 -1.48 -2.82
C PHE A 7 10.32 -1.57 -2.21
N LYS A 8 11.04 -2.65 -2.50
CA LYS A 8 12.45 -2.76 -2.12
C LYS A 8 13.29 -1.71 -2.84
N ALA A 9 13.07 -1.48 -4.13
CA ALA A 9 13.77 -0.46 -4.91
C ALA A 9 13.54 0.94 -4.34
N VAL A 10 12.29 1.30 -4.00
CA VAL A 10 11.97 2.58 -3.33
C VAL A 10 12.70 2.72 -1.99
N LYS A 11 12.71 1.68 -1.14
CA LYS A 11 13.44 1.72 0.14
C LYS A 11 14.93 1.92 -0.06
N VAL A 12 15.54 1.19 -1.00
CA VAL A 12 16.95 1.34 -1.35
C VAL A 12 17.24 2.77 -1.80
N ARG A 13 16.39 3.33 -2.66
CA ARG A 13 16.57 4.70 -3.14
C ARG A 13 16.45 5.75 -2.03
N VAL A 14 15.52 5.58 -1.10
CA VAL A 14 15.44 6.44 0.09
C VAL A 14 16.74 6.38 0.90
N THR A 15 17.25 5.17 1.18
CA THR A 15 18.54 4.98 1.87
C THR A 15 19.70 5.61 1.11
N GLU A 16 19.76 5.47 -0.21
CA GLU A 16 20.78 6.13 -1.06
C GLU A 16 20.73 7.65 -0.93
N CYS A 17 19.54 8.26 -1.02
CA CYS A 17 19.38 9.70 -0.84
C CYS A 17 19.85 10.16 0.56
N LEU A 18 19.55 9.38 1.62
CA LEU A 18 20.05 9.67 2.96
C LEU A 18 21.58 9.61 3.03
N HIS A 19 22.21 8.62 2.38
CA HIS A 19 23.67 8.51 2.32
C HIS A 19 24.31 9.66 1.54
N LEU A 20 23.71 10.07 0.41
CA LEU A 20 24.17 11.24 -0.36
C LEU A 20 24.12 12.51 0.48
N ALA A 21 23.02 12.73 1.20
CA ALA A 21 22.90 13.85 2.12
C ALA A 21 23.93 13.75 3.26
N SER A 22 24.13 12.56 3.84
CA SER A 22 25.12 12.36 4.88
C SER A 22 26.55 12.68 4.44
N ALA A 23 26.91 12.27 3.22
CA ALA A 23 28.20 12.59 2.63
C ALA A 23 28.35 14.10 2.39
N HIS A 24 27.30 14.77 1.90
CA HIS A 24 27.32 16.20 1.60
C HIS A 24 27.42 17.06 2.87
N PHE A 25 26.62 16.78 3.91
CA PHE A 25 26.58 17.57 5.15
C PHE A 25 27.59 17.10 6.21
N GLY A 26 28.33 16.01 5.96
CA GLY A 26 29.29 15.47 6.91
C GLY A 26 28.66 14.96 8.21
N LYS A 27 27.39 14.52 8.18
CA LYS A 27 26.67 14.04 9.37
C LYS A 27 25.65 12.95 9.06
N ALA A 28 25.27 12.17 10.06
CA ALA A 28 24.31 11.09 9.88
C ALA A 28 22.87 11.61 9.79
N PHE A 29 22.12 11.14 8.80
CA PHE A 29 20.66 11.26 8.73
C PHE A 29 20.03 9.90 9.03
N PRO A 30 19.36 9.73 10.19
CA PRO A 30 18.82 8.43 10.56
C PRO A 30 17.72 7.97 9.61
N GLU A 31 17.69 6.67 9.32
CA GLU A 31 16.59 6.08 8.59
C GLU A 31 15.29 6.20 9.38
N ILE A 32 14.25 6.71 8.74
CA ILE A 32 12.89 6.77 9.27
C ILE A 32 11.98 5.80 8.53
N PRO A 33 10.87 5.33 9.14
CA PRO A 33 9.98 4.36 8.51
C PRO A 33 9.50 4.78 7.12
N VAL A 34 9.65 3.88 6.14
CA VAL A 34 9.06 3.99 4.80
C VAL A 34 7.78 3.15 4.75
N LYS A 35 6.64 3.82 4.46
CA LYS A 35 5.30 3.21 4.42
C LYS A 35 4.70 3.30 3.03
N PHE A 36 3.96 2.26 2.64
CA PHE A 36 3.24 2.18 1.37
C PHE A 36 1.73 2.12 1.63
N ASP A 37 1.21 3.20 2.21
CA ASP A 37 -0.15 3.26 2.74
C ASP A 37 -0.97 4.43 2.15
N LEU A 38 -0.42 5.16 1.18
CA LEU A 38 -1.16 6.18 0.45
C LEU A 38 -2.04 5.55 -0.63
N THR A 39 -3.16 6.23 -0.91
CA THR A 39 -4.13 5.89 -1.95
C THR A 39 -4.56 7.15 -2.70
N GLY A 40 -5.19 7.00 -3.87
CA GLY A 40 -5.57 8.13 -4.72
C GLY A 40 -4.39 8.66 -5.54
N ARG A 41 -4.35 9.95 -5.85
CA ARG A 41 -3.35 10.53 -6.78
C ARG A 41 -2.08 11.08 -6.13
N VAL A 42 -2.00 11.08 -4.81
CA VAL A 42 -0.79 11.54 -4.10
C VAL A 42 0.29 10.48 -4.27
N GLY A 43 1.46 10.84 -4.79
CA GLY A 43 2.59 9.93 -5.00
C GLY A 43 3.38 9.66 -3.72
N GLY A 44 3.81 10.72 -3.04
CA GLY A 44 4.52 10.63 -1.78
C GLY A 44 4.26 11.85 -0.89
N TYR A 45 4.63 11.72 0.38
CA TYR A 45 4.99 12.86 1.23
C TYR A 45 5.88 12.42 2.40
N TYR A 46 6.78 13.29 2.81
CA TYR A 46 7.40 13.25 4.14
C TYR A 46 6.41 13.70 5.22
N CYS A 47 6.31 12.95 6.32
CA CYS A 47 5.43 13.24 7.44
C CYS A 47 6.24 13.52 8.70
N TYR A 48 6.04 14.69 9.29
CA TYR A 48 6.49 15.07 10.62
C TYR A 48 5.27 15.36 11.48
N HIS A 49 5.17 14.70 12.64
CA HIS A 49 4.11 14.95 13.61
C HIS A 49 4.71 15.03 15.01
N LYS A 50 4.44 16.13 15.70
CA LYS A 50 4.80 16.34 17.10
C LYS A 50 3.52 16.33 17.92
N CYS A 51 3.44 15.44 18.90
CA CYS A 51 2.33 15.42 19.84
C CYS A 51 2.51 16.54 20.88
N ASP A 52 1.63 17.53 20.89
CA ASP A 52 1.74 18.68 21.80
C ASP A 52 1.71 18.27 23.28
N ALA A 53 0.89 17.27 23.62
CA ALA A 53 0.73 16.81 25.01
C ALA A 53 1.95 16.06 25.56
N THR A 54 2.68 15.32 24.72
CA THR A 54 3.80 14.45 25.16
C THR A 54 5.15 14.91 24.67
N GLY A 55 5.20 15.89 23.76
CA GLY A 55 6.40 16.28 23.02
C GLY A 55 6.90 15.22 22.04
N LYS A 56 6.26 14.04 21.96
CA LYS A 56 6.74 12.92 21.14
C LYS A 56 6.68 13.28 19.65
N VAL A 57 7.81 13.09 18.96
CA VAL A 57 7.94 13.28 17.52
C VAL A 57 7.86 11.93 16.82
N THR A 58 7.09 11.87 15.73
CA THR A 58 7.02 10.74 14.80
C THR A 58 7.26 11.22 13.39
N GLN A 59 8.16 10.53 12.69
CA GLN A 59 8.55 10.84 11.32
C GLN A 59 8.37 9.61 10.43
N SER A 60 7.97 9.79 9.18
CA SER A 60 7.94 8.70 8.19
C SER A 60 7.85 9.23 6.76
N PHE A 61 8.42 8.49 5.81
CA PHE A 61 8.11 8.64 4.39
C PHE A 61 6.89 7.81 4.05
N ARG A 62 5.92 8.39 3.36
CA ARG A 62 4.71 7.68 2.92
C ARG A 62 4.62 7.76 1.41
N PHE A 63 4.41 6.61 0.76
CA PHE A 63 4.30 6.47 -0.69
C PHE A 63 3.02 5.74 -1.07
N ASN A 64 2.59 5.93 -2.30
CA ASN A 64 1.39 5.31 -2.84
C ASN A 64 1.69 3.95 -3.45
N ARG A 65 1.10 2.91 -2.85
CA ARG A 65 1.45 1.53 -3.16
C ARG A 65 1.15 1.13 -4.60
N ALA A 66 0.04 1.60 -5.16
CA ALA A 66 -0.32 1.30 -6.55
C ALA A 66 0.58 2.07 -7.52
N LEU A 67 0.76 3.37 -7.29
CA LEU A 67 1.57 4.22 -8.16
C LEU A 67 3.05 3.81 -8.19
N VAL A 68 3.61 3.30 -7.08
CA VAL A 68 4.99 2.78 -7.05
C VAL A 68 5.19 1.65 -8.07
N ARG A 69 4.22 0.73 -8.20
CA ARG A 69 4.32 -0.37 -9.16
C ARG A 69 4.19 0.09 -10.60
N GLU A 70 3.35 1.09 -10.82
CA GLU A 70 2.99 1.55 -12.16
C GLU A 70 3.97 2.59 -12.72
N ASN A 71 4.68 3.31 -11.83
CA ASN A 71 5.52 4.44 -12.18
C ASN A 71 6.87 4.38 -11.45
N LEU A 72 7.47 3.20 -11.31
CA LEU A 72 8.67 3.01 -10.50
C LEU A 72 9.80 3.98 -10.87
N SER A 73 10.06 4.23 -12.16
CA SER A 73 11.10 5.17 -12.60
C SER A 73 10.89 6.56 -12.00
N GLU A 74 9.68 7.12 -12.06
CA GLU A 74 9.38 8.42 -11.48
C GLU A 74 9.62 8.44 -9.96
N TYR A 75 9.31 7.33 -9.27
CA TYR A 75 9.61 7.23 -7.85
C TYR A 75 11.10 7.28 -7.58
N LEU A 76 11.90 6.54 -8.35
CA LEU A 76 13.34 6.48 -8.13
C LEU A 76 14.03 7.79 -8.49
N ASP A 77 13.60 8.41 -9.59
CA ASP A 77 14.27 9.56 -10.19
C ASP A 77 13.84 10.88 -9.55
N GLN A 78 12.58 11.00 -9.11
CA GLN A 78 12.01 12.27 -8.66
C GLN A 78 11.36 12.22 -7.28
N ILE A 79 10.44 11.28 -7.03
CA ILE A 79 9.60 11.35 -5.81
C ILE A 79 10.37 10.98 -4.56
N CYS A 80 11.16 9.90 -4.57
CA CYS A 80 11.97 9.54 -3.39
C CYS A 80 12.95 10.66 -3.04
N PRO A 81 13.75 11.21 -3.98
CA PRO A 81 14.57 12.38 -3.73
C PRO A 81 13.77 13.58 -3.22
N HIS A 82 12.62 13.90 -3.82
CA HIS A 82 11.75 15.00 -3.40
C HIS A 82 11.34 14.90 -1.94
N GLU A 83 10.87 13.73 -1.51
CA GLU A 83 10.44 13.52 -0.12
C GLU A 83 11.60 13.48 0.86
N VAL A 84 12.72 12.88 0.47
CA VAL A 84 13.93 12.91 1.30
C VAL A 84 14.45 14.34 1.44
N ALA A 85 14.37 15.18 0.40
CA ALA A 85 14.77 16.58 0.47
C ALA A 85 13.97 17.37 1.52
N HIS A 86 12.67 17.11 1.69
CA HIS A 86 11.89 17.72 2.80
C HIS A 86 12.43 17.33 4.17
N TYR A 87 12.78 16.05 4.34
CA TYR A 87 13.34 15.55 5.59
C TYR A 87 14.71 16.16 5.89
N ILE A 88 15.62 16.17 4.91
CA ILE A 88 16.96 16.76 5.05
C ILE A 88 16.84 18.25 5.33
N ALA A 89 16.05 18.97 4.53
CA ALA A 89 15.92 20.41 4.67
C ALA A 89 15.34 20.81 6.04
N GLY A 90 14.30 20.10 6.50
CA GLY A 90 13.79 20.34 7.84
C GLY A 90 14.81 20.02 8.93
N THR A 91 15.62 18.97 8.77
CA THR A 91 16.63 18.57 9.76
C THR A 91 17.78 19.59 9.83
N GLU A 92 18.19 20.16 8.71
CA GLU A 92 19.28 21.15 8.64
C GLU A 92 18.85 22.55 9.07
N TRP A 93 17.68 23.00 8.61
CA TRP A 93 17.26 24.39 8.75
C TRP A 93 16.02 24.59 9.61
N GLY A 94 15.45 23.51 10.14
CA GLY A 94 14.29 23.50 11.03
C GLY A 94 12.96 23.23 10.33
N MET A 95 11.96 22.77 11.09
CA MET A 95 10.66 22.34 10.55
C MET A 95 9.75 23.49 10.05
N TRP A 96 10.13 24.75 10.25
CA TRP A 96 9.32 25.92 9.90
C TRP A 96 9.70 26.56 8.55
N ILE A 97 10.65 25.96 7.84
CA ILE A 97 11.03 26.40 6.49
C ILE A 97 9.88 26.27 5.51
N GLN A 98 9.94 27.00 4.40
CA GLN A 98 9.00 26.82 3.30
C GLN A 98 9.21 25.43 2.67
N PRO A 99 8.17 24.62 2.45
CA PRO A 99 8.32 23.23 1.97
C PRO A 99 9.16 23.12 0.70
N HIS A 100 9.01 24.04 -0.24
CA HIS A 100 9.80 24.09 -1.48
C HIS A 100 10.65 25.37 -1.56
N GLY A 101 11.16 25.79 -0.40
CA GLY A 101 12.01 26.96 -0.19
C GLY A 101 13.44 26.80 -0.71
N VAL A 102 14.31 27.76 -0.42
CA VAL A 102 15.70 27.74 -0.90
C VAL A 102 16.48 26.56 -0.32
N GLU A 103 16.18 26.18 0.91
CA GLU A 103 16.76 25.06 1.64
C GLU A 103 16.40 23.72 1.00
N TRP A 104 15.14 23.55 0.61
CA TRP A 104 14.71 22.33 -0.09
C TRP A 104 15.31 22.26 -1.51
N LYS A 105 15.37 23.40 -2.21
CA LYS A 105 15.95 23.49 -3.55
C LYS A 105 17.44 23.18 -3.55
N SER A 106 18.20 23.66 -2.55
CA SER A 106 19.62 23.36 -2.44
C SER A 106 19.86 21.87 -2.24
N VAL A 107 19.05 21.18 -1.43
CA VAL A 107 19.16 19.71 -1.31
C VAL A 107 18.90 19.02 -2.65
N MET A 108 17.86 19.40 -3.38
CA MET A 108 17.57 18.81 -4.70
C MET A 108 18.73 19.01 -5.70
N ILE A 109 19.28 20.22 -5.78
CA ILE A 109 20.29 20.58 -6.77
C ILE A 109 21.69 20.12 -6.35
N GLU A 110 22.11 20.44 -5.13
CA GLU A 110 23.50 20.29 -4.69
C GLU A 110 23.79 18.89 -4.12
N VAL A 111 22.78 18.21 -3.58
CA VAL A 111 22.94 16.86 -3.00
C VAL A 111 22.48 15.79 -3.98
N PHE A 112 21.31 15.96 -4.60
CA PHE A 112 20.75 14.93 -5.48
C PHE A 112 21.03 15.17 -6.96
N ASN A 113 21.54 16.34 -7.33
CA ASN A 113 21.78 16.72 -8.72
C ASN A 113 20.51 16.58 -9.60
N LEU A 114 19.38 17.02 -9.05
CA LEU A 114 18.06 16.96 -9.67
C LEU A 114 17.42 18.35 -9.79
N PRO A 115 16.61 18.59 -10.83
CA PRO A 115 15.81 19.80 -10.91
C PRO A 115 14.82 19.85 -9.72
N PRO A 116 14.63 21.02 -9.08
CA PRO A 116 13.75 21.16 -7.93
C PRO A 116 12.27 21.28 -8.36
N ASP A 117 11.79 20.32 -9.13
CA ASP A 117 10.43 20.28 -9.61
C ASP A 117 9.45 19.94 -8.48
N ARG A 118 8.42 20.78 -8.36
CA ARG A 118 7.38 20.64 -7.33
C ARG A 118 6.26 19.68 -7.75
N CYS A 119 6.12 19.48 -9.06
CA CYS A 119 5.04 18.70 -9.65
C CYS A 119 5.65 17.60 -10.51
N HIS A 120 5.37 16.37 -10.13
CA HIS A 120 5.79 15.17 -10.85
C HIS A 120 4.65 14.69 -11.73
N SER A 121 4.97 14.28 -12.95
CA SER A 121 3.98 13.81 -13.92
C SER A 121 4.01 12.28 -13.95
N MET A 122 2.97 11.65 -13.42
CA MET A 122 2.81 10.19 -13.44
C MET A 122 1.48 9.82 -14.04
N ASP A 123 1.40 8.63 -14.63
CA ASP A 123 0.10 8.04 -14.92
C ASP A 123 -0.59 7.70 -13.60
N THR A 124 -1.72 8.35 -13.35
CA THR A 124 -2.57 8.16 -12.17
C THR A 124 -3.95 7.62 -12.54
N SER A 125 -4.10 7.08 -13.76
CA SER A 125 -5.37 6.59 -14.31
C SER A 125 -5.97 5.45 -13.48
N SER A 126 -5.16 4.50 -13.04
CA SER A 126 -5.52 3.34 -12.19
C SER A 126 -6.07 3.73 -10.82
N VAL A 127 -5.51 4.79 -10.23
CA VAL A 127 -5.85 5.32 -8.90
C VAL A 127 -6.75 6.55 -8.97
N ALA A 128 -7.19 6.90 -10.19
CA ALA A 128 -8.03 8.05 -10.42
C ALA A 128 -9.33 7.95 -9.61
N LYS A 129 -9.84 9.10 -9.20
CA LYS A 129 -11.05 9.19 -8.38
C LYS A 129 -12.19 8.45 -9.09
N ARG A 130 -12.92 7.62 -8.32
CA ARG A 130 -14.24 7.15 -8.76
C ARG A 130 -15.11 8.38 -9.04
N TYR A 131 -15.68 8.43 -10.23
CA TYR A 131 -16.62 9.48 -10.60
C TYR A 131 -18.03 8.95 -10.49
N PHE A 132 -18.91 9.81 -10.00
CA PHE A 132 -20.35 9.61 -10.06
C PHE A 132 -20.84 10.47 -11.22
N ILE A 133 -21.29 9.82 -12.28
CA ILE A 133 -21.79 10.50 -13.46
C ILE A 133 -23.20 10.98 -13.18
N TYR A 134 -23.37 12.29 -13.27
CA TYR A 134 -24.66 12.96 -13.26
C TYR A 134 -25.00 13.48 -14.65
N ASP A 135 -26.27 13.72 -14.91
CA ASP A 135 -26.76 14.26 -16.17
C ASP A 135 -27.76 15.40 -15.93
N CYS A 136 -27.85 16.32 -16.88
CA CYS A 136 -28.79 17.45 -16.92
C CYS A 136 -29.76 17.35 -18.12
N GLY A 137 -29.66 16.30 -18.93
CA GLY A 137 -30.19 16.20 -20.30
C GLY A 137 -29.39 16.98 -21.35
N CYS A 138 -28.34 17.70 -20.93
CA CYS A 138 -27.54 18.57 -21.79
C CYS A 138 -26.10 18.06 -22.00
N ARG A 139 -25.54 17.39 -20.98
CA ARG A 139 -24.24 16.73 -20.95
C ARG A 139 -24.09 15.92 -19.67
N GLU A 140 -23.13 15.01 -19.69
CA GLU A 140 -22.71 14.30 -18.50
C GLU A 140 -21.75 15.14 -17.64
N HIS A 141 -21.83 14.92 -16.33
CA HIS A 141 -21.09 15.64 -15.30
C HIS A 141 -20.40 14.62 -14.38
N PRO A 142 -19.09 14.38 -14.54
CA PRO A 142 -18.33 13.55 -13.61
C PRO A 142 -18.16 14.29 -12.28
N LEU A 143 -18.88 13.84 -11.25
CA LEU A 143 -18.80 14.39 -9.90
C LEU A 143 -17.91 13.53 -9.00
N THR A 144 -17.15 14.16 -8.13
CA THR A 144 -16.37 13.44 -7.11
C THR A 144 -17.29 12.85 -6.05
N LYS A 145 -16.81 11.85 -5.30
CA LYS A 145 -17.51 11.28 -4.14
C LYS A 145 -18.00 12.35 -3.15
N ILE A 146 -17.26 13.44 -2.98
CA ILE A 146 -17.64 14.55 -2.10
C ILE A 146 -18.92 15.24 -2.59
N LYS A 147 -18.98 15.62 -3.89
CA LYS A 147 -20.17 16.25 -4.47
C LYS A 147 -21.35 15.28 -4.52
N HIS A 148 -21.11 14.02 -4.87
CA HIS A 148 -22.12 12.96 -4.80
C HIS A 148 -22.73 12.84 -3.40
N ASN A 149 -21.89 12.75 -2.34
CA ASN A 149 -22.36 12.69 -0.96
C ASN A 149 -23.11 13.94 -0.51
N LYS A 150 -22.73 15.13 -1.01
CA LYS A 150 -23.50 16.36 -0.76
C LYS A 150 -24.88 16.28 -1.42
N ILE A 151 -24.98 15.82 -2.67
CA ILE A 151 -26.28 15.63 -3.33
C ILE A 151 -27.15 14.65 -2.57
N LEU A 152 -26.59 13.52 -2.09
CA LEU A 152 -27.31 12.57 -1.25
C LEU A 152 -27.79 13.16 0.09
N ARG A 153 -27.12 14.20 0.60
CA ARG A 153 -27.53 14.96 1.79
C ARG A 153 -28.51 16.10 1.48
N GLY A 154 -29.07 16.14 0.26
CA GLY A 154 -30.07 17.12 -0.16
C GLY A 154 -29.51 18.41 -0.75
N TYR A 155 -28.20 18.54 -0.96
CA TYR A 155 -27.64 19.73 -1.61
C TYR A 155 -27.95 19.70 -3.12
N GLY A 156 -28.64 20.74 -3.61
CA GLY A 156 -28.92 20.92 -5.03
C GLY A 156 -27.70 21.38 -5.81
N TYR A 157 -27.39 20.70 -6.92
CA TYR A 157 -26.42 21.15 -7.92
C TYR A 157 -27.10 21.33 -9.27
N ARG A 158 -26.73 22.39 -9.99
CA ARG A 158 -27.26 22.72 -11.32
C ARG A 158 -26.13 22.81 -12.34
N CYS A 159 -26.42 22.45 -13.58
CA CYS A 159 -25.47 22.61 -14.68
C CYS A 159 -25.24 24.09 -14.96
N SER A 160 -23.98 24.50 -15.13
CA SER A 160 -23.63 25.89 -15.44
C SER A 160 -24.05 26.36 -16.83
N ALA A 161 -24.37 25.45 -17.77
CA ALA A 161 -24.79 25.82 -19.12
C ALA A 161 -26.31 25.89 -19.29
N CYS A 162 -27.06 24.94 -18.73
CA CYS A 162 -28.52 24.88 -18.92
C CYS A 162 -29.33 25.18 -17.66
N SER A 163 -28.65 25.38 -16.51
CA SER A 163 -29.26 25.64 -15.20
C SER A 163 -30.22 24.55 -14.67
N LYS A 164 -30.34 23.41 -15.37
CA LYS A 164 -31.15 22.26 -14.93
C LYS A 164 -30.46 21.51 -13.78
N PRO A 165 -31.24 20.90 -12.87
CA PRO A 165 -30.70 20.09 -11.78
C PRO A 165 -29.96 18.86 -12.32
N LEU A 166 -28.93 18.43 -11.58
CA LEU A 166 -28.17 17.22 -11.89
C LEU A 166 -28.88 15.98 -11.34
N SER A 167 -29.17 14.99 -12.19
CA SER A 167 -29.69 13.68 -11.82
C SER A 167 -28.59 12.62 -11.86
N PHE A 168 -28.57 11.70 -10.90
CA PHE A 168 -27.57 10.63 -10.86
C PHE A 168 -27.82 9.62 -11.98
N LYS A 169 -26.77 9.25 -12.73
CA LYS A 169 -26.84 8.27 -13.83
C LYS A 169 -26.13 6.97 -13.50
N ARG A 170 -24.85 7.01 -13.13
CA ARG A 170 -24.04 5.81 -12.82
C ARG A 170 -22.81 6.15 -11.98
N GLU A 171 -22.29 5.16 -11.26
CA GLU A 171 -20.93 5.22 -10.72
C GLU A 171 -19.97 4.69 -11.80
N GLU A 172 -19.05 5.54 -12.22
CA GLU A 172 -17.93 5.14 -13.06
C GLU A 172 -16.83 4.61 -12.15
N LYS A 173 -16.69 3.29 -12.17
CA LYS A 173 -15.61 2.62 -11.48
C LYS A 173 -14.34 2.84 -12.30
N PRO A 174 -13.22 3.24 -11.67
CA PRO A 174 -11.93 3.23 -12.37
C PRO A 174 -11.74 1.83 -12.93
N VAL A 175 -11.36 1.76 -14.20
CA VAL A 175 -10.99 0.51 -14.86
C VAL A 175 -9.82 -0.03 -14.04
N ASN A 176 -10.06 -1.13 -13.33
CA ASN A 176 -9.05 -1.75 -12.49
C ASN A 176 -8.13 -2.55 -13.41
N THR A 177 -7.16 -1.88 -14.03
CA THR A 177 -6.36 -2.45 -15.11
C THR A 177 -5.39 -3.52 -14.63
N ASN A 178 -5.09 -3.64 -13.33
CA ASN A 178 -4.23 -4.69 -12.79
C ASN A 178 -4.65 -5.11 -11.37
N VAL A 179 -5.68 -5.96 -11.24
CA VAL A 179 -5.93 -6.66 -9.97
C VAL A 179 -4.98 -7.85 -9.88
N ASN A 180 -4.07 -7.84 -8.90
CA ASN A 180 -3.27 -9.03 -8.61
C ASN A 180 -4.18 -10.10 -8.01
N ILE A 181 -4.50 -11.14 -8.76
CA ILE A 181 -5.42 -12.19 -8.31
C ILE A 181 -4.63 -13.30 -7.61
N ILE A 182 -5.04 -13.63 -6.39
CA ILE A 182 -4.65 -14.87 -5.72
C ILE A 182 -5.82 -15.84 -5.87
N SER A 183 -5.70 -16.79 -6.81
CA SER A 183 -6.77 -17.76 -7.08
C SER A 183 -7.09 -18.62 -5.85
N LYS A 184 -6.08 -18.95 -5.05
CA LYS A 184 -6.23 -19.68 -3.79
C LYS A 184 -5.04 -19.42 -2.88
N LEU A 185 -5.32 -18.88 -1.70
CA LEU A 185 -4.37 -18.58 -0.64
C LEU A 185 -4.37 -19.70 0.40
N PHE A 186 -3.20 -20.23 0.71
CA PHE A 186 -2.99 -21.09 1.88
C PHE A 186 -2.42 -20.29 3.05
N VAL A 187 -2.92 -20.50 4.26
CA VAL A 187 -2.38 -19.89 5.48
C VAL A 187 -2.08 -20.97 6.51
N SER A 188 -0.93 -20.90 7.16
CA SER A 188 -0.58 -21.77 8.28
C SER A 188 0.04 -21.00 9.44
N THR A 189 -0.59 -21.11 10.62
CA THR A 189 -0.01 -20.72 11.91
C THR A 189 0.46 -21.93 12.73
N ALA A 190 0.74 -23.05 12.06
CA ALA A 190 0.96 -24.37 12.65
C ALA A 190 -0.23 -24.75 13.55
N ASP A 191 0.05 -25.04 14.82
CA ASP A 191 -0.93 -25.32 15.87
C ASP A 191 -1.30 -24.09 16.71
N ALA A 192 -0.76 -22.90 16.40
CA ALA A 192 -1.15 -21.66 17.08
C ALA A 192 -2.59 -21.28 16.71
N PRO A 193 -3.38 -20.78 17.67
CA PRO A 193 -4.65 -20.13 17.36
C PRO A 193 -4.45 -18.91 16.46
N LEU A 194 -5.32 -18.74 15.46
CA LEU A 194 -5.31 -17.53 14.65
C LEU A 194 -5.79 -16.34 15.50
N CYS A 195 -4.93 -15.33 15.69
CA CYS A 195 -5.25 -14.13 16.47
C CYS A 195 -5.42 -12.89 15.57
N ASP A 196 -5.89 -11.78 16.13
CA ASP A 196 -6.11 -10.55 15.35
C ASP A 196 -4.81 -9.92 14.83
N ALA A 197 -3.68 -10.15 15.50
CA ALA A 197 -2.37 -9.73 15.00
C ALA A 197 -2.00 -10.47 13.72
N HIS A 198 -2.19 -11.80 13.67
CA HIS A 198 -2.00 -12.59 12.45
C HIS A 198 -2.89 -12.08 11.30
N ILE A 199 -4.17 -11.79 11.59
CA ILE A 199 -5.11 -11.29 10.56
C ILE A 199 -4.62 -9.96 9.97
N ARG A 200 -4.19 -9.02 10.82
CA ARG A 200 -3.63 -7.74 10.36
C ARG A 200 -2.38 -7.96 9.51
N GLN A 201 -1.48 -8.83 9.96
CA GLN A 201 -0.21 -9.09 9.28
C GLN A 201 -0.44 -9.76 7.92
N ILE A 202 -1.29 -10.78 7.85
CA ILE A 202 -1.68 -11.44 6.59
C ILE A 202 -2.28 -10.41 5.64
N SER A 203 -3.28 -9.65 6.09
CA SER A 203 -3.95 -8.63 5.27
C SER A 203 -2.94 -7.61 4.72
N ALA A 204 -2.01 -7.12 5.56
CA ALA A 204 -0.97 -6.19 5.14
C ALA A 204 -0.01 -6.77 4.09
N MET A 205 0.33 -8.06 4.15
CA MET A 205 1.22 -8.69 3.15
C MET A 205 0.59 -8.73 1.76
N ILE A 206 -0.73 -8.89 1.69
CA ILE A 206 -1.47 -9.09 0.44
C ILE A 206 -2.49 -7.97 0.16
N ILE A 207 -2.29 -6.76 0.72
CA ILE A 207 -3.30 -5.69 0.68
C ILE A 207 -3.75 -5.24 -0.73
N ASP A 208 -3.01 -5.58 -1.79
CA ASP A 208 -3.36 -5.25 -3.19
C ASP A 208 -3.78 -6.47 -4.00
N HIS A 209 -4.00 -7.60 -3.33
CA HIS A 209 -4.46 -8.81 -3.99
C HIS A 209 -5.94 -9.01 -3.76
N GLN A 210 -6.64 -9.45 -4.81
CA GLN A 210 -7.95 -10.06 -4.66
C GLN A 210 -7.76 -11.56 -4.42
N VAL A 211 -8.18 -12.03 -3.24
CA VAL A 211 -8.16 -13.46 -2.92
C VAL A 211 -9.50 -14.07 -3.34
N LEU A 212 -9.47 -15.11 -4.17
CA LEU A 212 -10.69 -15.81 -4.60
C LEU A 212 -11.08 -16.95 -3.66
N ALA A 213 -10.10 -17.62 -3.05
CA ALA A 213 -10.33 -18.70 -2.09
C ALA A 213 -9.26 -18.71 -0.99
N LEU A 214 -9.67 -19.04 0.23
CA LEU A 214 -8.80 -19.13 1.41
C LEU A 214 -8.87 -20.54 1.98
N VAL A 215 -7.70 -21.19 2.11
CA VAL A 215 -7.57 -22.51 2.72
C VAL A 215 -6.62 -22.44 3.92
N ALA A 216 -7.12 -22.79 5.11
CA ALA A 216 -6.29 -22.88 6.30
C ALA A 216 -5.64 -24.26 6.44
N ASP A 217 -4.47 -24.28 7.08
CA ASP A 217 -3.80 -25.49 7.53
C ASP A 217 -4.73 -26.33 8.43
N PRO A 218 -4.75 -27.66 8.29
CA PRO A 218 -5.55 -28.56 9.13
C PRO A 218 -5.30 -28.38 10.63
N LEU A 219 -4.08 -28.02 11.03
CA LEU A 219 -3.69 -27.91 12.44
C LEU A 219 -4.06 -26.56 13.09
N MET A 220 -4.42 -25.55 12.29
CA MET A 220 -4.81 -24.25 12.83
C MET A 220 -6.07 -24.36 13.68
N LYS A 221 -6.18 -23.55 14.74
CA LYS A 221 -7.37 -23.51 15.60
C LYS A 221 -8.20 -22.25 15.36
N SER A 222 -9.49 -22.29 15.74
CA SER A 222 -10.48 -21.21 15.67
C SER A 222 -11.08 -20.91 14.29
N ASP A 223 -12.17 -21.61 13.95
CA ASP A 223 -12.93 -21.37 12.72
C ASP A 223 -13.58 -19.98 12.68
N ALA A 224 -14.00 -19.44 13.83
CA ALA A 224 -14.52 -18.09 13.93
C ALA A 224 -13.49 -17.02 13.47
N LYS A 225 -12.21 -17.21 13.83
CA LYS A 225 -11.13 -16.32 13.40
C LYS A 225 -10.74 -16.56 11.94
N LEU A 226 -10.83 -17.79 11.44
CA LEU A 226 -10.66 -18.10 10.02
C LEU A 226 -11.73 -17.38 9.17
N GLN A 227 -12.98 -17.40 9.59
CA GLN A 227 -14.06 -16.64 8.93
C GLN A 227 -13.83 -15.12 9.03
N LYS A 228 -13.33 -14.63 10.17
CA LYS A 228 -12.91 -13.22 10.29
C LYS A 228 -11.80 -12.85 9.30
N LEU A 229 -10.81 -13.72 9.10
CA LEU A 229 -9.77 -13.53 8.10
C LEU A 229 -10.36 -13.49 6.68
N GLY A 230 -11.22 -14.45 6.33
CA GLY A 230 -11.93 -14.47 5.05
C GLY A 230 -12.65 -13.15 4.76
N ARG A 231 -13.47 -12.67 5.71
CA ARG A 231 -14.15 -11.37 5.61
C ARG A 231 -13.19 -10.18 5.49
N THR A 232 -12.09 -10.19 6.23
CA THR A 232 -11.05 -9.14 6.14
C THR A 232 -10.43 -9.08 4.75
N LEU A 233 -10.25 -10.24 4.11
CA LEU A 233 -9.74 -10.39 2.75
C LEU A 233 -10.83 -10.31 1.67
N LYS A 234 -12.09 -10.09 2.06
CA LYS A 234 -13.27 -10.07 1.17
C LYS A 234 -13.47 -11.36 0.38
N VAL A 235 -13.07 -12.50 0.94
CA VAL A 235 -13.37 -13.84 0.42
C VAL A 235 -14.78 -14.23 0.87
N SER A 236 -15.58 -14.84 0.00
CA SER A 236 -16.91 -15.32 0.39
C SER A 236 -16.80 -16.47 1.39
N ASP A 237 -17.73 -16.56 2.34
CA ASP A 237 -17.71 -17.60 3.39
C ASP A 237 -17.67 -19.03 2.79
N ALA A 238 -18.31 -19.24 1.62
CA ALA A 238 -18.28 -20.52 0.89
C ALA A 238 -16.90 -20.87 0.29
N ALA A 239 -16.04 -19.88 0.06
CA ALA A 239 -14.69 -20.06 -0.46
C ALA A 239 -13.62 -20.02 0.65
N VAL A 240 -14.04 -20.05 1.92
CA VAL A 240 -13.18 -20.18 3.11
C VAL A 240 -13.30 -21.60 3.65
N ALA A 241 -12.20 -22.35 3.61
CA ALA A 241 -12.18 -23.73 4.07
C ALA A 241 -10.94 -24.05 4.92
N ARG A 242 -11.04 -25.12 5.69
CA ARG A 242 -9.89 -25.78 6.30
C ARG A 242 -9.54 -27.00 5.48
N HIS A 243 -8.25 -27.19 5.18
CA HIS A 243 -7.84 -28.41 4.50
C HIS A 243 -8.04 -29.60 5.45
N PRO A 244 -8.73 -30.68 5.02
CA PRO A 244 -9.23 -31.71 5.93
C PRO A 244 -8.16 -32.69 6.45
N ASN A 245 -7.03 -32.83 5.74
CA ASN A 245 -6.07 -33.89 6.02
C ASN A 245 -4.66 -33.35 6.37
N PRO A 246 -4.19 -33.52 7.61
CA PRO A 246 -2.84 -33.14 8.06
C PRO A 246 -1.67 -33.71 7.26
N GLY A 247 -1.85 -34.86 6.61
CA GLY A 247 -0.84 -35.56 5.83
C GLY A 247 -0.75 -35.13 4.36
N THR A 248 -1.60 -34.21 3.90
CA THR A 248 -1.61 -33.76 2.50
C THR A 248 -1.65 -32.23 2.41
N LEU A 249 -1.34 -31.71 1.23
CA LEU A 249 -1.44 -30.27 0.94
C LEU A 249 -2.51 -30.01 -0.12
N PRO A 250 -3.33 -28.95 0.04
CA PRO A 250 -4.38 -28.63 -0.92
C PRO A 250 -3.83 -28.35 -2.32
N GLY A 251 -4.56 -28.81 -3.33
CA GLY A 251 -4.26 -28.54 -4.74
C GLY A 251 -4.71 -27.15 -5.20
N GLY A 252 -4.08 -26.63 -6.26
CA GLY A 252 -4.44 -25.35 -6.88
C GLY A 252 -4.17 -24.12 -6.01
N VAL A 253 -3.34 -24.25 -4.97
CA VAL A 253 -2.81 -23.11 -4.20
C VAL A 253 -1.84 -22.33 -5.10
N THR A 254 -1.96 -21.01 -5.12
CA THR A 254 -1.04 -20.13 -5.89
C THR A 254 -0.13 -19.34 -4.96
N HIS A 255 -0.60 -19.06 -3.75
CA HIS A 255 0.15 -18.33 -2.73
C HIS A 255 0.01 -19.02 -1.37
N ALA A 256 1.08 -19.05 -0.59
CA ALA A 256 1.07 -19.58 0.78
C ALA A 256 1.74 -18.60 1.75
N ILE A 257 1.10 -18.34 2.89
CA ILE A 257 1.68 -17.58 4.01
C ILE A 257 1.86 -18.54 5.19
N ILE A 258 3.11 -18.75 5.60
CA ILE A 258 3.48 -19.76 6.58
C ILE A 258 4.24 -19.10 7.73
N PHE A 259 3.66 -19.15 8.93
CA PHE A 259 4.28 -18.67 10.15
C PHE A 259 5.18 -19.75 10.75
N GLY A 260 6.46 -19.44 10.91
CA GLY A 260 7.53 -20.37 11.27
C GLY A 260 7.81 -20.50 12.76
N ASP A 261 6.96 -19.94 13.62
CA ASP A 261 7.27 -19.78 15.07
C ASP A 261 6.98 -21.03 15.89
N ARG A 262 6.24 -21.97 15.30
CA ARG A 262 5.86 -23.23 15.90
C ARG A 262 5.97 -24.34 14.87
N GLN A 263 6.27 -25.55 15.34
CA GLN A 263 6.47 -26.72 14.50
C GLN A 263 7.41 -26.44 13.32
N VAL A 264 8.57 -25.83 13.64
CA VAL A 264 9.53 -25.27 12.67
C VAL A 264 9.83 -26.23 11.52
N GLU A 265 10.19 -27.48 11.84
CA GLU A 265 10.50 -28.50 10.83
C GLU A 265 9.30 -28.80 9.91
N ARG A 266 8.09 -28.93 10.48
CA ARG A 266 6.89 -29.15 9.68
C ARG A 266 6.63 -27.97 8.77
N GLN A 267 6.75 -26.74 9.28
CA GLN A 267 6.52 -25.54 8.49
C GLN A 267 7.55 -25.38 7.37
N GLN A 268 8.80 -25.75 7.61
CA GLN A 268 9.83 -25.82 6.58
C GLN A 268 9.47 -26.85 5.51
N ARG A 269 9.02 -28.05 5.88
CA ARG A 269 8.56 -29.07 4.92
C ARG A 269 7.34 -28.61 4.11
N VAL A 270 6.34 -28.01 4.76
CA VAL A 270 5.15 -27.47 4.08
C VAL A 270 5.54 -26.38 3.08
N ALA A 271 6.41 -25.46 3.49
CA ALA A 271 6.88 -24.40 2.63
C ALA A 271 7.66 -24.94 1.41
N ALA A 272 8.62 -25.85 1.64
CA ALA A 272 9.38 -26.48 0.57
C ALA A 272 8.48 -27.23 -0.42
N ALA A 273 7.47 -27.95 0.08
CA ALA A 273 6.53 -28.68 -0.76
C ALA A 273 5.65 -27.76 -1.63
N PHE A 274 5.31 -26.56 -1.14
CA PHE A 274 4.61 -25.54 -1.94
C PHE A 274 5.55 -24.85 -2.94
N GLU A 275 6.78 -24.53 -2.54
CA GLU A 275 7.82 -23.97 -3.43
C GLU A 275 8.09 -24.91 -4.61
N LEU A 276 8.19 -26.23 -4.37
CA LEU A 276 8.31 -27.26 -5.41
C LEU A 276 7.12 -27.32 -6.38
N ARG A 277 5.93 -26.84 -5.97
CA ARG A 277 4.73 -26.74 -6.81
C ARG A 277 4.60 -25.40 -7.53
N GLY A 278 5.64 -24.55 -7.46
CA GLY A 278 5.62 -23.21 -8.06
C GLY A 278 4.72 -22.21 -7.31
N VAL A 279 4.34 -22.51 -6.07
CA VAL A 279 3.55 -21.59 -5.23
C VAL A 279 4.42 -20.46 -4.72
N ILE A 280 3.89 -19.24 -4.73
CA ILE A 280 4.57 -18.08 -4.13
C ILE A 280 4.45 -18.20 -2.60
N VAL A 281 5.53 -18.56 -1.93
CA VAL A 281 5.56 -18.78 -0.48
C VAL A 281 6.16 -17.60 0.26
N ARG A 282 5.42 -17.07 1.25
CA ARG A 282 5.90 -16.09 2.22
C ARG A 282 6.08 -16.76 3.58
N LYS A 283 7.33 -16.93 4.01
CA LYS A 283 7.70 -17.41 5.35
C LYS A 283 7.72 -16.23 6.32
N VAL A 284 6.97 -16.32 7.41
CA VAL A 284 6.84 -15.27 8.44
C VAL A 284 7.54 -15.73 9.71
N ARG A 285 8.47 -14.93 10.23
CA ARG A 285 9.14 -15.17 11.53
C ARG A 285 8.50 -14.28 12.61
N ALA A 286 8.48 -14.76 13.85
CA ALA A 286 8.10 -14.00 15.04
C ALA A 286 9.14 -12.91 15.27
N GLY A 287 8.65 -11.67 15.33
CA GLY A 287 9.46 -10.51 15.65
C GLY A 287 9.52 -9.49 14.52
N MET A 288 8.47 -8.67 14.43
CA MET A 288 8.52 -7.24 14.09
C MET A 288 7.08 -6.73 14.22
N THR A 289 6.70 -6.41 15.46
CA THR A 289 5.61 -5.48 15.77
C THR A 289 5.96 -4.08 15.29
#